data_AF-A0A7H8HU36-F1
#
_entry.id   AF-A0A7H8HU36-F1
#
_cell.length_a   1.000
_cell.length_b   1.000
_cell.length_c   1.000
_cell.angle_alpha   90.00
_cell.angle_beta   90.00
_cell.angle_gamma   90.00
#
_symmetry.space_group_name_H-M   'P 1'
#
loop_
_entity.id
_entity.type
_entity.pdbx_description
1 polymer ?
#
loop_
_entity_poly.entity_id
_entity_poly.type
_entity_poly.pdbx_seq_one_letter_code
_entity_poly.pdbx_strand_id
1 'polypeptide(L)'
;MSFQAYLDNAEKQSGITPRAFMELAKTKNLTKPAEIVAWLKQDHALGHGHATALARLITKGPEFVAEKHAGGKLHIDGLAAPRP
;
A
#
# COMPACT_ATOMS: atom_id res chain seq x y z
N MET A 1 -4.30 -5.97 -14.48
CA MET A 1 -4.69 -5.39 -13.17
C MET A 1 -3.62 -4.39 -12.76
N SER A 2 -4.01 -3.16 -12.44
CA SER A 2 -3.07 -2.08 -12.10
C SER A 2 -2.73 -2.09 -10.61
N PHE A 3 -1.56 -1.58 -10.24
CA PHE A 3 -1.11 -1.48 -8.85
C PHE A 3 -2.11 -0.72 -7.97
N GLN A 4 -2.77 0.28 -8.55
CA GLN A 4 -3.80 1.05 -7.87
C GLN A 4 -4.98 0.20 -7.40
N ALA A 5 -5.40 -0.81 -8.16
CA ALA A 5 -6.47 -1.72 -7.72
C ALA A 5 -6.06 -2.53 -6.49
N TYR A 6 -4.76 -2.86 -6.35
CA TYR A 6 -4.26 -3.53 -5.15
C TYR A 6 -4.32 -2.61 -3.92
N LEU A 7 -4.00 -1.32 -4.10
CA LEU A 7 -4.06 -0.34 -3.02
C LEU A 7 -5.51 -0.04 -2.60
N ASP A 8 -6.40 0.15 -3.58
CA ASP A 8 -7.84 0.39 -3.38
C ASP A 8 -8.48 -0.76 -2.61
N ASN A 9 -8.18 -2.00 -3.00
CA ASN A 9 -8.70 -3.18 -2.32
C ASN A 9 -8.10 -3.33 -0.92
N ALA A 10 -6.82 -2.99 -0.74
CA ALA A 10 -6.19 -3.04 0.57
C ALA A 10 -6.78 -2.00 1.53
N GLU A 11 -7.08 -0.80 1.05
CA GLU A 11 -7.77 0.24 1.82
C GLU A 11 -9.20 -0.17 2.14
N LYS A 12 -9.95 -0.75 1.19
CA LYS A 12 -11.30 -1.27 1.44
C LYS A 12 -11.32 -2.36 2.51
N GLN A 13 -10.31 -3.23 2.52
CA GLN A 13 -10.21 -4.30 3.51
C GLN A 13 -9.76 -3.80 4.88
N SER A 14 -8.79 -2.89 4.92
CA SER A 14 -8.17 -2.42 6.17
C SER A 14 -8.82 -1.19 6.77
N GLY A 15 -9.52 -0.39 5.97
CA GLY A 15 -9.99 0.96 6.30
C GLY A 15 -8.87 2.01 6.36
N ILE A 16 -7.64 1.68 5.95
CA ILE A 16 -6.47 2.55 6.11
C ILE A 16 -5.87 2.86 4.74
N THR A 17 -5.53 4.13 4.54
CA THR A 17 -4.94 4.58 3.28
C THR A 17 -3.50 4.09 3.10
N PRO A 18 -3.04 3.87 1.86
CA PRO A 18 -1.66 3.45 1.57
C PRO A 18 -0.60 4.37 2.18
N ARG A 19 -0.89 5.68 2.26
CA ARG A 19 -0.04 6.67 2.91
C ARG A 19 0.01 6.49 4.42
N ALA A 20 -1.11 6.23 5.06
CA ALA A 20 -1.15 5.92 6.49
C ALA A 20 -0.39 4.61 6.80
N PHE A 21 -0.46 3.60 5.91
CA PHE A 21 0.37 2.41 6.03
C PHE A 21 1.87 2.70 6.02
N MET A 22 2.32 3.64 5.19
CA MET A 22 3.71 4.11 5.18
C MET A 22 4.11 4.76 6.50
N GLU A 23 3.25 5.62 7.05
CA GLU A 23 3.48 6.30 8.33
C GLU A 23 3.53 5.30 9.50
N LEU A 24 2.60 4.34 9.52
CA LEU A 24 2.54 3.27 10.52
C LEU A 24 3.77 2.36 10.44
N ALA A 25 4.17 1.98 9.23
CA ALA A 25 5.36 1.16 9.03
C ALA A 25 6.64 1.90 9.49
N LYS A 26 6.77 3.20 9.19
CA LYS A 26 7.86 4.03 9.71
C LYS A 26 7.85 4.13 11.23
N THR A 27 6.67 4.34 11.82
CA THR A 27 6.49 4.41 13.28
C THR A 27 6.89 3.10 13.95
N LYS A 28 6.52 1.96 13.35
CA LYS A 28 6.91 0.61 13.79
C LYS A 28 8.36 0.25 13.45
N ASN A 29 9.14 1.14 12.82
CA ASN A 29 10.49 0.87 12.32
C ASN A 29 10.56 -0.34 11.36
N LEU A 30 9.49 -0.60 10.62
CA LEU A 30 9.41 -1.66 9.62
C LEU A 30 10.13 -1.23 8.35
N THR A 31 11.41 -1.62 8.25
CA THR A 31 12.26 -1.36 7.07
C THR A 31 12.31 -2.55 6.11
N LYS A 32 11.92 -3.74 6.58
CA LYS A 32 11.98 -4.97 5.80
C LYS A 32 10.64 -5.27 5.14
N PRO A 33 10.62 -5.55 3.82
CA PRO A 33 9.37 -5.86 3.12
C PRO A 33 8.70 -7.12 3.66
N ALA A 34 9.47 -8.13 4.10
CA ALA A 34 8.92 -9.35 4.68
C ALA A 34 8.15 -9.08 5.99
N GLU A 35 8.63 -8.18 6.85
CA GLU A 35 7.96 -7.85 8.11
C GLU A 35 6.71 -7.02 7.87
N ILE A 36 6.76 -6.09 6.91
CA ILE A 36 5.58 -5.34 6.48
C ILE A 36 4.52 -6.30 5.92
N VAL A 37 4.91 -7.25 5.07
CA VAL A 37 3.97 -8.26 4.53
C VAL A 37 3.33 -9.08 5.65
N ALA A 38 4.13 -9.54 6.62
CA ALA A 38 3.63 -10.30 7.76
C ALA A 38 2.64 -9.47 8.60
N TRP A 39 2.99 -8.22 8.92
CA TRP A 39 2.13 -7.30 9.64
C TRP A 39 0.82 -7.01 8.90
N LEU A 40 0.89 -6.69 7.60
CA LEU A 40 -0.29 -6.44 6.76
C LEU A 40 -1.22 -7.65 6.67
N LYS A 41 -0.67 -8.86 6.72
CA LYS A 41 -1.45 -10.09 6.75
C LYS A 41 -2.10 -10.32 8.11
N GLN A 42 -1.39 -10.05 9.20
CA GLN A 42 -1.87 -10.30 10.56
C GLN A 42 -2.88 -9.25 11.02
N ASP A 43 -2.59 -7.96 10.85
CA ASP A 43 -3.45 -6.86 11.31
C ASP A 43 -4.58 -6.56 10.32
N HIS A 44 -4.35 -6.74 9.02
CA HIS A 44 -5.25 -6.25 7.97
C HIS A 44 -5.80 -7.34 7.05
N ALA A 45 -5.50 -8.61 7.33
CA ALA A 45 -5.95 -9.77 6.54
C ALA A 45 -5.70 -9.63 5.03
N LEU A 46 -4.64 -8.91 4.64
CA LEU A 46 -4.35 -8.64 3.25
C LEU A 46 -3.78 -9.88 2.56
N GLY A 47 -4.26 -10.16 1.35
CA GLY A 47 -3.72 -11.23 0.52
C GLY A 47 -2.23 -11.01 0.21
N HIS A 48 -1.48 -12.09 -0.02
CA HIS A 48 -0.02 -12.05 -0.22
C HIS A 48 0.41 -11.06 -1.33
N GLY A 49 -0.35 -10.98 -2.42
CA GLY A 49 -0.10 -10.02 -3.52
C GLY A 49 -0.26 -8.55 -3.12
N HIS A 50 -1.36 -8.20 -2.46
CA HIS A 50 -1.64 -6.85 -1.96
C HIS A 50 -0.62 -6.42 -0.90
N ALA A 51 -0.32 -7.32 0.04
CA ALA A 51 0.66 -7.07 1.10
C ALA A 51 2.07 -6.82 0.52
N THR A 52 2.48 -7.62 -0.48
CA THR A 52 3.79 -7.45 -1.13
C THR A 52 3.87 -6.13 -1.90
N ALA A 53 2.78 -5.73 -2.55
CA ALA A 53 2.67 -4.43 -3.22
C ALA A 53 2.87 -3.28 -2.23
N LEU A 54 2.09 -3.25 -1.13
CA LEU A 54 2.23 -2.23 -0.08
C LEU A 54 3.62 -2.24 0.56
N ALA A 55 4.19 -3.40 0.85
CA ALA A 55 5.55 -3.47 1.38
C ALA A 55 6.59 -2.87 0.43
N ARG A 56 6.45 -3.11 -0.88
CA ARG A 56 7.32 -2.53 -1.89
C ARG A 56 7.11 -1.01 -2.01
N LEU A 57 5.86 -0.54 -1.89
CA LEU A 57 5.53 0.89 -1.82
C LEU A 57 6.22 1.58 -0.64
N ILE A 58 6.16 0.98 0.54
CA ILE A 58 6.75 1.52 1.77
C ILE A 58 8.28 1.55 1.68
N THR A 59 8.90 0.49 1.12
CA THR A 59 10.36 0.35 1.10
C THR A 59 11.04 1.03 -0.08
N LYS A 60 10.41 1.03 -1.27
CA LYS A 60 10.95 1.68 -2.48
C LYS A 60 10.44 3.10 -2.68
N GLY A 61 9.32 3.45 -2.06
CA GLY A 61 8.65 4.73 -2.23
C GLY A 61 7.54 4.68 -3.30
N PRO A 62 6.55 5.59 -3.18
CA PRO A 62 5.40 5.65 -4.08
C PRO A 62 5.78 6.09 -5.50
N GLU A 63 6.79 6.94 -5.65
CA GLU A 63 7.23 7.45 -6.97
C GLU A 63 7.80 6.33 -7.85
N PHE A 64 8.68 5.49 -7.29
CA PHE A 64 9.24 4.35 -7.99
C PHE A 64 8.17 3.37 -8.46
N VAL A 65 7.17 3.13 -7.60
CA VAL A 65 6.07 2.22 -7.91
C VAL A 65 5.09 2.82 -8.91
N ALA A 66 4.82 4.13 -8.81
CA ALA A 66 3.96 4.87 -9.73
C ALA A 66 4.52 4.83 -11.16
N GLU A 67 5.83 5.04 -11.30
CA GLU A 67 6.53 4.98 -12.58
C GLU A 67 6.47 3.57 -13.19
N LYS A 68 6.73 2.53 -12.39
CA LYS A 68 6.79 1.14 -12.89
C LYS A 68 5.44 0.49 -13.13
N HIS A 69 4.37 0.91 -12.43
CA HIS A 69 3.12 0.16 -12.43
C HIS A 69 1.84 0.99 -12.60
N ALA A 70 1.90 2.33 -12.54
CA ALA A 70 0.74 3.20 -12.65
C ALA A 70 0.82 4.24 -13.78
N GLY A 71 1.79 4.08 -14.70
CA GLY A 71 1.98 5.03 -15.81
C GLY A 71 2.32 6.44 -15.33
N GLY A 72 2.90 6.58 -14.13
CA GLY A 72 3.35 7.85 -13.55
C GLY A 72 2.40 8.48 -12.53
N LYS A 73 1.20 7.93 -12.27
CA LYS A 73 0.27 8.51 -11.29
C LYS A 73 -0.32 7.46 -10.36
N LEU A 74 0.08 7.49 -9.08
CA LEU A 74 -0.39 6.56 -8.06
C LEU A 74 -1.08 7.33 -6.95
N HIS A 75 -2.33 6.94 -6.65
CA HIS A 75 -3.09 7.53 -5.56
C HIS A 75 -2.83 6.74 -4.28
N ILE A 76 -2.14 7.37 -3.32
CA ILE A 76 -1.81 6.78 -2.01
C ILE A 76 -2.56 7.46 -0.86
N ASP A 77 -3.23 8.57 -1.12
CA ASP A 77 -3.88 9.41 -0.11
C ASP A 77 -5.26 8.90 0.31
N GLY A 78 -5.73 7.82 -0.31
CA GLY A 78 -7.09 7.33 -0.18
C GLY A 78 -7.62 6.81 -1.52
N LEU A 79 -8.64 5.95 -1.49
CA LEU A 79 -9.68 5.97 -2.52
C LEU A 79 -10.09 7.43 -2.62
N ALA A 80 -9.72 8.08 -3.72
CA ALA A 80 -10.16 9.43 -4.03
C ALA A 80 -11.62 9.55 -3.61
N ALA A 81 -11.87 10.49 -2.69
CA ALA A 81 -13.20 10.86 -2.22
C ALA A 81 -14.22 10.77 -3.36
N PRO A 82 -15.46 10.33 -3.09
CA PRO A 82 -16.45 10.00 -4.11
C PRO A 82 -16.45 11.08 -5.19
N ARG A 83 -16.11 10.69 -6.43
CA ARG A 83 -16.33 11.60 -7.56
C ARG A 83 -17.81 11.98 -7.54
N PRO A 84 -18.17 13.27 -7.54
CA PRO A 84 -19.54 13.67 -7.81
C PRO A 84 -19.98 13.20 -9.20
#